data_AF-A0A2H6G4S2-F1
#
_entry.id   AF-A0A2H6G4S2-F1
#
_cell.length_a   1.000
_cell.length_b   1.000
_cell.length_c   1.000
_cell.angle_alpha   90.00
_cell.angle_beta   90.00
_cell.angle_gamma   90.00
#
_symmetry.space_group_name_H-M   'P 1'
#
loop_
_entity.id
_entity.type
_entity.pdbx_description
1 polymer ?
#
loop_
_entity_poly.entity_id
_entity_poly.type
_entity_poly.pdbx_seq_one_letter_code
_entity_poly.pdbx_strand_id
1 'polypeptide(L)'
;MFLISLLRNILALIGLAAVVAAGMMYPQIKKFQTEFDPGAFNAYKELVKNVLETGSAVDATTWKYKLEDGVSIDDAIQSMKIAANAHNIKHVGELPLYKEVEAMTGKPYRHAQIFMFCNAVTAAKMMDYNDAYSAYLPCRVALVEDKQGQAWLYSLNMDLMIYGGKPLPPELKEEAINVKKIILDIMQKGAAGDF
;
A
#
# COMPACT_ATOMS: atom_id res chain seq x y z
N MET A 1 -29.84 46.66 12.91
CA MET A 1 -28.54 47.24 12.49
C MET A 1 -27.34 46.51 13.10
N PHE A 2 -27.33 46.22 14.42
CA PHE A 2 -26.24 45.56 15.13
C PHE A 2 -25.89 44.13 14.65
N LEU A 3 -26.89 43.32 14.31
CA LEU A 3 -26.70 41.93 13.85
C LEU A 3 -25.96 41.83 12.51
N ILE A 4 -26.23 42.77 11.59
CA ILE A 4 -25.61 42.81 10.25
C ILE A 4 -24.14 43.23 10.36
N SER A 5 -23.83 44.22 11.21
CA SER A 5 -22.44 44.62 11.48
C SER A 5 -21.64 43.52 12.19
N LEU A 6 -22.27 42.77 13.10
CA LEU A 6 -21.64 41.66 13.80
C LEU A 6 -21.30 40.51 12.83
N LEU A 7 -22.24 40.11 11.98
CA LEU A 7 -22.02 39.08 10.96
C LEU A 7 -20.92 39.47 9.97
N ARG A 8 -20.92 40.74 9.52
CA ARG A 8 -19.87 41.27 8.63
C ARG A 8 -18.49 41.20 9.27
N ASN A 9 -18.38 41.56 10.55
CA ASN A 9 -17.10 41.54 11.26
C ASN A 9 -16.60 40.09 11.48
N ILE A 10 -17.49 39.14 11.77
CA ILE A 10 -17.14 37.72 11.89
C ILE A 10 -16.63 37.18 10.56
N LEU A 11 -17.35 37.44 9.46
CA LEU A 11 -16.92 37.01 8.12
C LEU A 11 -15.58 37.66 7.72
N ALA A 12 -15.36 38.92 8.07
CA ALA A 12 -14.09 39.60 7.83
C ALA A 12 -12.94 38.97 8.63
N LEU A 13 -13.18 38.58 9.90
CA LEU A 13 -12.19 37.88 10.72
C LEU A 13 -11.91 36.46 10.19
N ILE A 14 -12.93 35.71 9.76
CA ILE A 14 -12.75 34.40 9.11
C ILE A 14 -11.96 34.56 7.82
N GLY A 15 -12.28 35.57 7.01
CA GLY A 15 -11.55 35.90 5.79
C GLY A 15 -10.09 36.22 6.06
N LEU A 16 -9.80 37.07 7.04
CA LEU A 16 -8.44 37.40 7.46
C LEU A 16 -7.70 36.15 7.93
N ALA A 17 -8.33 35.31 8.76
CA ALA A 17 -7.74 34.05 9.23
C ALA A 17 -7.43 33.09 8.07
N ALA A 18 -8.33 32.98 7.08
CA ALA A 18 -8.12 32.16 5.90
C ALA A 18 -6.97 32.66 5.03
N VAL A 19 -6.83 33.97 4.82
CA VAL A 19 -5.70 34.55 4.07
C VAL A 19 -4.39 34.36 4.81
N VAL A 20 -4.36 34.56 6.13
CA VAL A 20 -3.17 34.33 6.95
C VAL A 20 -2.76 32.85 6.90
N ALA A 21 -3.72 31.93 7.05
CA ALA A 21 -3.47 30.50 6.92
C ALA A 21 -2.94 30.12 5.53
N ALA A 22 -3.56 30.63 4.46
CA ALA A 22 -3.08 30.39 3.09
C ALA A 22 -1.66 30.93 2.88
N GLY A 23 -1.36 32.13 3.41
CA GLY A 23 -0.01 32.71 3.37
C GLY A 23 1.03 31.86 4.10
N MET A 24 0.69 31.31 5.28
CA MET A 24 1.58 30.42 6.03
C MET A 24 1.79 29.06 5.34
N MET A 25 0.75 28.52 4.69
CA MET A 25 0.81 27.23 3.97
C MET A 25 1.44 27.35 2.59
N TYR A 26 1.47 28.54 1.99
CA TYR A 26 2.01 28.78 0.64
C TYR A 26 3.39 28.14 0.37
N PRO A 27 4.42 28.30 1.22
CA PRO A 27 5.72 27.66 0.98
C PRO A 27 5.63 26.12 0.96
N GLN A 28 4.78 25.53 1.79
CA GLN A 28 4.59 24.07 1.84
C GLN A 28 3.84 23.57 0.60
N ILE A 29 2.80 24.29 0.17
CA ILE A 29 2.07 24.00 -1.07
C ILE A 29 3.00 24.10 -2.27
N LYS A 30 3.80 25.17 -2.35
CA LYS A 30 4.78 25.37 -3.42
C LYS A 30 5.80 24.23 -3.43
N LYS A 31 6.34 23.85 -2.27
CA LYS A 31 7.27 22.72 -2.14
C LYS A 31 6.64 21.42 -2.63
N PHE A 32 5.39 21.14 -2.23
CA PHE A 32 4.66 19.96 -2.71
C PHE A 32 4.49 19.98 -4.23
N GLN A 33 4.17 21.13 -4.82
CA GLN A 33 4.00 21.24 -6.27
C GLN A 33 5.31 21.14 -7.07
N THR A 34 6.44 21.60 -6.51
CA THR A 34 7.71 21.68 -7.25
C THR A 34 8.68 20.54 -6.98
N GLU A 35 8.63 19.92 -5.80
CA GLU A 35 9.61 18.90 -5.40
C GLU A 35 9.06 17.47 -5.35
N PHE A 36 7.73 17.29 -5.27
CA PHE A 36 7.14 15.95 -5.18
C PHE A 36 6.88 15.35 -6.56
N ASP A 37 6.67 14.04 -6.59
CA ASP A 37 6.24 13.35 -7.78
C ASP A 37 4.91 13.94 -8.31
N PRO A 38 4.73 14.09 -9.63
CA PRO A 38 3.45 14.53 -10.19
C PRO A 38 2.26 13.65 -9.77
N GLY A 39 2.50 12.38 -9.45
CA GLY A 39 1.50 11.45 -8.93
C GLY A 39 1.17 11.61 -7.44
N ALA A 40 1.95 12.39 -6.68
CA ALA A 40 1.82 12.49 -5.22
C ALA A 40 0.44 12.96 -4.78
N PHE A 41 -0.11 13.98 -5.47
CA PHE A 41 -1.43 14.51 -5.13
C PHE A 41 -2.52 13.43 -5.23
N ASN A 42 -2.49 12.63 -6.30
CA ASN A 42 -3.46 11.56 -6.49
C ASN A 42 -3.26 10.44 -5.46
N ALA A 43 -2.02 10.03 -5.19
CA ALA A 43 -1.72 9.01 -4.19
C ALA A 43 -2.21 9.41 -2.78
N TYR A 44 -1.98 10.66 -2.36
CA TYR A 44 -2.48 11.15 -1.07
C TYR A 44 -4.01 11.34 -1.05
N LYS A 45 -4.61 11.78 -2.16
CA LYS A 45 -6.07 11.88 -2.27
C LYS A 45 -6.73 10.51 -2.16
N GLU A 46 -6.18 9.49 -2.82
CA GLU A 46 -6.65 8.11 -2.72
C GLU A 46 -6.49 7.56 -1.30
N LEU A 47 -5.35 7.81 -0.65
CA LEU A 47 -5.16 7.45 0.76
C LEU A 47 -6.26 8.05 1.64
N VAL A 48 -6.47 9.37 1.56
CA VAL A 48 -7.48 10.06 2.39
C VAL A 48 -8.88 9.51 2.10
N LYS A 49 -9.22 9.32 0.82
CA LYS A 49 -10.49 8.71 0.42
C LYS A 49 -10.66 7.33 1.06
N ASN A 50 -9.67 6.45 0.91
CA ASN A 50 -9.73 5.09 1.43
C ASN A 50 -9.80 5.08 2.96
N VAL A 51 -9.06 5.95 3.66
CA VAL A 51 -9.15 6.08 5.13
C VAL A 51 -10.54 6.52 5.57
N LEU A 52 -11.17 7.46 4.86
CA LEU A 52 -12.53 7.90 5.18
C LEU A 52 -13.57 6.80 4.91
N GLU A 53 -13.36 5.98 3.88
CA GLU A 53 -14.25 4.88 3.52
C GLU A 53 -14.12 3.67 4.46
N THR A 54 -12.89 3.31 4.85
CA THR A 54 -12.64 2.12 5.68
C THR A 54 -12.58 2.43 7.18
N GLY A 55 -12.33 3.67 7.56
CA GLY A 55 -12.01 4.05 8.94
C GLY A 55 -10.68 3.49 9.46
N SER A 56 -9.82 2.98 8.57
CA SER A 56 -8.63 2.20 8.93
C SER A 56 -7.46 2.55 8.03
N ALA A 57 -6.37 3.06 8.63
CA ALA A 57 -5.13 3.34 7.90
C ALA A 57 -4.47 2.06 7.35
N VAL A 58 -4.67 0.93 8.02
CA VAL A 58 -4.12 -0.37 7.60
C VAL A 58 -4.84 -0.84 6.34
N ASP A 59 -6.18 -0.80 6.33
CA ASP A 59 -6.95 -1.19 5.15
C ASP A 59 -6.74 -0.19 4.00
N ALA A 60 -6.61 1.10 4.30
CA ALA A 60 -6.42 2.13 3.28
C ALA A 60 -5.07 2.06 2.57
N THR A 61 -4.07 1.42 3.18
CA THR A 61 -2.70 1.29 2.64
C THR A 61 -2.40 -0.12 2.14
N THR A 62 -3.41 -0.98 1.99
CA THR A 62 -3.24 -2.35 1.49
C THR A 62 -4.12 -2.61 0.28
N TRP A 63 -3.63 -3.44 -0.64
CA TRP A 63 -4.47 -4.12 -1.61
C TRP A 63 -5.01 -5.40 -0.99
N LYS A 64 -6.24 -5.74 -1.33
CA LYS A 64 -6.97 -6.90 -0.78
C LYS A 64 -7.69 -7.64 -1.91
N TYR A 65 -7.44 -8.94 -2.00
CA TYR A 65 -8.17 -9.83 -2.92
C TYR A 65 -8.79 -10.98 -2.13
N LYS A 66 -10.07 -11.24 -2.38
CA LYS A 66 -10.78 -12.41 -1.84
C LYS A 66 -10.36 -13.63 -2.68
N LEU A 67 -10.05 -14.76 -2.05
CA LEU A 67 -9.99 -16.01 -2.81
C LEU A 67 -11.37 -16.36 -3.36
N GLU A 68 -11.41 -16.79 -4.62
CA GLU A 68 -12.64 -17.19 -5.28
C GLU A 68 -13.22 -18.47 -4.67
N ASP A 69 -14.53 -18.65 -4.85
CA ASP A 69 -15.23 -19.77 -4.27
C ASP A 69 -14.71 -21.09 -4.87
N GLY A 70 -14.22 -22.00 -4.02
CA GLY A 70 -13.65 -23.29 -4.44
C GLY A 70 -12.13 -23.29 -4.59
N VAL A 71 -11.45 -22.14 -4.53
CA VAL A 71 -10.00 -22.07 -4.54
C VAL A 71 -9.46 -22.47 -3.17
N SER A 72 -8.64 -23.53 -3.12
CA SER A 72 -7.99 -23.93 -1.87
C SER A 72 -6.79 -23.02 -1.54
N ILE A 73 -6.39 -22.99 -0.27
CA ILE A 73 -5.17 -22.29 0.17
C ILE A 73 -3.94 -22.79 -0.60
N ASP A 74 -3.83 -24.10 -0.81
CA ASP A 74 -2.69 -24.69 -1.51
C ASP A 74 -2.68 -24.30 -3.01
N ASP A 75 -3.85 -24.28 -3.66
CA ASP A 75 -3.97 -23.81 -5.05
C ASP A 75 -3.58 -22.34 -5.17
N ALA A 76 -4.03 -21.49 -4.24
CA ALA A 76 -3.64 -20.09 -4.20
C ALA A 76 -2.13 -19.91 -4.02
N ILE A 77 -1.51 -20.67 -3.11
CA ILE A 77 -0.05 -20.66 -2.90
C ILE A 77 0.69 -21.08 -4.16
N GLN A 78 0.25 -22.16 -4.81
CA GLN A 78 0.87 -22.67 -6.03
C GLN A 78 0.73 -21.67 -7.18
N SER A 79 -0.45 -21.08 -7.36
CA SER A 79 -0.75 -20.07 -8.39
C SER A 79 0.12 -18.83 -8.21
N MET A 80 0.26 -18.32 -6.98
CA MET A 80 1.18 -17.21 -6.69
C MET A 80 2.63 -17.53 -7.06
N LYS A 81 3.11 -18.75 -6.74
CA LYS A 81 4.48 -19.18 -7.06
C LYS A 81 4.72 -19.33 -8.56
N ILE A 82 3.73 -19.84 -9.30
CA ILE A 82 3.80 -19.96 -10.76
C ILE A 82 3.79 -18.59 -11.42
N ALA A 83 2.88 -17.70 -11.00
CA ALA A 83 2.83 -16.31 -11.46
C ALA A 83 4.17 -15.59 -11.21
N ALA A 84 4.74 -15.75 -10.01
CA ALA A 84 6.03 -15.18 -9.67
C ALA A 84 7.16 -15.69 -10.60
N ASN A 85 7.20 -16.99 -10.87
CA ASN A 85 8.16 -17.58 -11.79
C ASN A 85 7.99 -17.06 -13.23
N ALA A 86 6.75 -16.92 -13.71
CA ALA A 86 6.45 -16.40 -15.05
C ALA A 86 6.97 -14.97 -15.24
N HIS A 87 6.93 -14.15 -14.19
CA HIS A 87 7.47 -12.78 -14.19
C HIS A 87 8.95 -12.67 -13.84
N ASN A 88 9.65 -13.79 -13.64
CA ASN A 88 11.03 -13.83 -13.17
C ASN A 88 11.26 -13.08 -11.84
N ILE A 89 10.24 -12.96 -10.99
CA ILE A 89 10.39 -12.46 -9.63
C ILE A 89 10.57 -13.64 -8.67
N LYS A 90 11.62 -13.61 -7.85
CA LYS A 90 11.97 -14.77 -7.03
C LYS A 90 11.11 -14.84 -5.78
N HIS A 91 10.61 -16.02 -5.47
CA HIS A 91 10.10 -16.36 -4.15
C HIS A 91 11.30 -16.52 -3.20
N VAL A 92 11.49 -15.57 -2.28
CA VAL A 92 12.70 -15.45 -1.44
C VAL A 92 12.48 -15.87 0.02
N GLY A 93 11.24 -16.17 0.42
CA GLY A 93 10.96 -16.75 1.72
C GLY A 93 9.49 -16.74 2.12
N GLU A 94 9.20 -17.46 3.19
CA GLU A 94 7.86 -17.62 3.75
C GLU A 94 7.91 -17.47 5.27
N LEU A 95 6.87 -16.86 5.84
CA LEU A 95 6.68 -16.74 7.29
C LEU A 95 5.32 -17.35 7.66
N PRO A 96 5.26 -18.63 8.05
CA PRO A 96 4.01 -19.31 8.42
C PRO A 96 3.60 -18.94 9.85
N LEU A 97 3.11 -17.71 10.05
CA LEU A 97 2.73 -17.17 11.37
C LEU A 97 1.74 -18.09 12.11
N TYR A 98 0.81 -18.74 11.40
CA TYR A 98 -0.12 -19.69 12.01
C TYR A 98 0.57 -20.85 12.76
N LYS A 99 1.68 -21.37 12.22
CA LYS A 99 2.48 -22.42 12.88
C LYS A 99 3.22 -21.87 14.09
N GLU A 100 3.72 -20.65 14.01
CA GLU A 100 4.42 -20.02 15.13
C GLU A 100 3.46 -19.77 16.29
N VAL A 101 2.25 -19.26 16.01
CA VAL A 101 1.21 -19.05 17.03
C VAL A 101 0.81 -20.39 17.66
N GLU A 102 0.63 -21.45 16.87
CA GLU A 102 0.32 -22.78 17.38
C GLU A 102 1.45 -23.32 18.27
N ALA A 103 2.71 -23.20 17.85
CA ALA A 103 3.86 -23.62 18.62
C ALA A 103 3.98 -22.89 19.97
N MET A 104 3.73 -21.58 19.98
CA MET A 104 3.82 -20.76 21.20
C MET A 104 2.65 -20.95 22.16
N THR A 105 1.44 -21.18 21.64
CA THR A 105 0.22 -21.20 22.46
C THR A 105 -0.32 -22.60 22.74
N GLY A 106 0.15 -23.61 22.01
CA GLY A 106 -0.36 -24.98 22.06
C GLY A 106 -1.78 -25.14 21.49
N LYS A 107 -2.29 -24.13 20.76
CA LYS A 107 -3.66 -24.12 20.22
C LYS A 107 -3.62 -23.89 18.71
N PRO A 108 -4.49 -24.58 17.93
CA PRO A 108 -4.62 -24.31 16.51
C PRO A 108 -4.93 -22.84 16.23
N TYR A 109 -4.34 -22.29 15.17
CA TYR A 109 -4.62 -20.95 14.67
C TYR A 109 -5.08 -21.02 13.21
N ARG A 110 -5.96 -20.09 12.83
CA ARG A 110 -6.41 -19.95 11.43
C ARG A 110 -5.22 -19.67 10.50
N HIS A 111 -5.33 -20.02 9.22
CA HIS A 111 -4.22 -19.82 8.30
C HIS A 111 -3.80 -18.34 8.23
N ALA A 112 -2.51 -18.09 8.39
CA ALA A 112 -1.91 -16.77 8.34
C ALA A 112 -0.43 -16.94 7.95
N GLN A 113 -0.12 -16.73 6.67
CA GLN A 113 1.21 -16.95 6.13
C GLN A 113 1.61 -15.79 5.23
N ILE A 114 2.84 -15.33 5.35
CA ILE A 114 3.40 -14.26 4.52
C ILE A 114 4.37 -14.88 3.52
N PHE A 115 4.20 -14.55 2.25
CA PHE A 115 5.08 -14.90 1.16
C PHE A 115 5.87 -13.67 0.72
N MET A 116 7.16 -13.85 0.46
CA MET A 116 8.06 -12.78 0.06
C MET A 116 8.53 -12.99 -1.37
N PHE A 117 8.26 -12.01 -2.22
CA PHE A 117 8.67 -12.00 -3.63
C PHE A 117 9.61 -10.82 -3.89
N CYS A 118 10.70 -11.05 -4.62
CA CYS A 118 11.73 -10.03 -4.80
C CYS A 118 12.45 -10.14 -6.15
N ASN A 119 12.68 -8.97 -6.76
CA ASN A 119 13.77 -8.76 -7.70
C ASN A 119 14.91 -8.10 -6.91
N ALA A 120 15.94 -8.86 -6.57
CA ALA A 120 17.01 -8.40 -5.69
C ALA A 120 17.79 -7.20 -6.26
N VAL A 121 17.92 -7.10 -7.59
CA VAL A 121 18.64 -6.00 -8.24
C VAL A 121 17.83 -4.71 -8.14
N THR A 122 16.53 -4.75 -8.44
CA THR A 122 15.65 -3.58 -8.24
C THR A 122 15.57 -3.19 -6.76
N ALA A 123 15.50 -4.17 -5.85
CA ALA A 123 15.47 -3.91 -4.42
C ALA A 123 16.74 -3.20 -3.93
N ALA A 124 17.91 -3.60 -4.42
CA ALA A 124 19.17 -2.92 -4.12
C ALA A 124 19.14 -1.46 -4.60
N LYS A 125 18.73 -1.21 -5.86
CA LYS A 125 18.61 0.16 -6.39
C LYS A 125 17.67 1.04 -5.58
N MET A 126 16.56 0.49 -5.09
CA MET A 126 15.62 1.22 -4.22
C MET A 126 16.28 1.60 -2.90
N MET A 127 17.03 0.68 -2.26
CA MET A 127 17.74 0.96 -1.01
C MET A 127 18.90 1.93 -1.22
N ASP A 128 19.67 1.81 -2.31
CA ASP A 128 20.73 2.76 -2.66
C ASP A 128 20.19 4.19 -2.90
N TYR A 129 18.94 4.31 -3.36
CA TYR A 129 18.25 5.59 -3.44
C TYR A 129 17.80 6.09 -2.06
N ASN A 130 17.30 5.21 -1.19
CA ASN A 130 16.98 5.50 0.21
C ASN A 130 16.88 4.23 1.06
N ASP A 131 17.75 4.08 2.05
CA ASP A 131 17.81 2.90 2.93
C ASP A 131 16.47 2.56 3.61
N ALA A 132 15.58 3.55 3.79
CA ALA A 132 14.26 3.35 4.38
C ALA A 132 13.35 2.42 3.56
N TYR A 133 13.64 2.19 2.26
CA TYR A 133 12.94 1.19 1.46
C TYR A 133 13.10 -0.23 2.01
N SER A 134 14.12 -0.51 2.83
CA SER A 134 14.28 -1.79 3.52
C SER A 134 13.08 -2.18 4.40
N ALA A 135 12.30 -1.22 4.91
CA ALA A 135 11.08 -1.50 5.67
C ALA A 135 9.89 -1.98 4.79
N TYR A 136 9.99 -1.74 3.48
CA TYR A 136 8.96 -2.03 2.48
C TYR A 136 9.30 -3.27 1.64
N LEU A 137 10.56 -3.68 1.64
CA LEU A 137 11.11 -4.76 0.84
C LEU A 137 11.45 -5.99 1.71
N PRO A 138 11.37 -7.22 1.17
CA PRO A 138 10.83 -7.58 -0.15
C PRO A 138 9.30 -7.38 -0.23
N CYS A 139 8.73 -7.49 -1.43
CA CYS A 139 7.28 -7.40 -1.59
C CYS A 139 6.60 -8.57 -0.87
N ARG A 140 5.73 -8.25 0.09
CA ARG A 140 5.03 -9.22 0.93
C ARG A 140 3.60 -9.42 0.43
N VAL A 141 3.21 -10.66 0.22
CA VAL A 141 1.81 -11.07 0.02
C VAL A 141 1.42 -11.98 1.17
N ALA A 142 0.48 -11.54 2.01
CA ALA A 142 -0.05 -12.32 3.11
C ALA A 142 -1.32 -13.07 2.68
N LEU A 143 -1.35 -14.39 2.85
CA LEU A 143 -2.55 -15.22 2.72
C LEU A 143 -3.10 -15.48 4.11
N VAL A 144 -4.30 -14.97 4.38
CA VAL A 144 -4.90 -14.98 5.71
C VAL A 144 -6.36 -15.40 5.61
N GLU A 145 -6.72 -16.38 6.43
CA GLU A 145 -8.11 -16.71 6.71
C GLU A 145 -8.65 -15.70 7.73
N ASP A 146 -9.81 -15.10 7.46
CA ASP A 146 -10.49 -14.22 8.39
C ASP A 146 -11.23 -15.00 9.48
N LYS A 147 -11.95 -14.30 10.35
CA LYS A 147 -12.66 -14.95 11.47
C LYS A 147 -13.91 -15.71 11.01
N GLN A 148 -14.33 -15.53 9.77
CA GLN A 148 -15.49 -16.17 9.15
C GLN A 148 -15.09 -17.38 8.30
N GLY A 149 -13.78 -17.68 8.19
CA GLY A 149 -13.26 -18.78 7.38
C GLY A 149 -13.01 -18.40 5.92
N GLN A 150 -13.15 -17.12 5.54
CA GLN A 150 -12.83 -16.68 4.19
C GLN A 150 -11.33 -16.35 4.09
N ALA A 151 -10.66 -16.89 3.07
CA ALA A 151 -9.27 -16.59 2.77
C ALA A 151 -9.12 -15.33 1.89
N TRP A 152 -8.08 -14.56 2.18
CA TRP A 152 -7.77 -13.29 1.54
C TRP A 152 -6.28 -13.13 1.31
N LEU A 153 -5.93 -12.47 0.22
CA LEU A 153 -4.58 -12.01 -0.09
C LEU A 153 -4.46 -10.52 0.22
N TYR A 154 -3.41 -10.14 0.94
CA TYR A 154 -3.07 -8.77 1.28
C TYR A 154 -1.65 -8.43 0.85
N SER A 155 -1.47 -7.25 0.28
CA SER A 155 -0.15 -6.66 0.03
C SER A 155 -0.19 -5.18 0.36
N LEU A 156 0.96 -4.59 0.69
CA LEU A 156 1.04 -3.14 0.78
C LEU A 156 0.66 -2.52 -0.57
N ASN A 157 -0.18 -1.47 -0.53
CA ASN A 157 -0.38 -0.61 -1.69
C ASN A 157 0.87 0.23 -1.93
N MET A 158 1.55 -0.03 -3.04
CA MET A 158 2.83 0.59 -3.38
C MET A 158 2.69 2.03 -3.90
N ASP A 159 1.48 2.58 -4.07
CA ASP A 159 1.32 3.90 -4.68
C ASP A 159 1.95 5.03 -3.89
N LEU A 160 1.80 5.03 -2.56
CA LEU A 160 2.51 6.00 -1.73
C LEU A 160 4.03 5.78 -1.73
N MET A 161 4.47 4.54 -1.86
CA MET A 161 5.89 4.18 -1.93
C MET A 161 6.54 4.69 -3.23
N ILE A 162 5.79 4.69 -4.34
CA ILE A 162 6.27 5.09 -5.68
C ILE A 162 6.08 6.59 -5.92
N TYR A 163 4.94 7.15 -5.49
CA TYR A 163 4.52 8.51 -5.86
C TYR A 163 4.42 9.47 -4.67
N GLY A 164 4.41 9.00 -3.42
CA GLY A 164 4.12 9.84 -2.25
C GLY A 164 5.24 10.81 -1.85
N GLY A 165 6.42 10.70 -2.44
CA GLY A 165 7.60 11.50 -2.09
C GLY A 165 8.12 12.34 -3.25
N LYS A 166 9.43 12.63 -3.18
CA LYS A 166 10.18 13.14 -4.32
C LYS A 166 10.18 12.11 -5.47
N PRO A 167 10.22 12.53 -6.73
CA PRO A 167 10.25 11.61 -7.86
C PRO A 167 11.44 10.65 -7.75
N LEU A 168 11.17 9.36 -7.96
CA LEU A 168 12.24 8.39 -8.21
C LEU A 168 12.96 8.73 -9.53
N PRO A 169 14.25 8.38 -9.66
CA PRO A 169 14.92 8.37 -10.97
C PRO A 169 14.06 7.65 -12.01
N PRO A 170 13.92 8.15 -13.25
CA PRO A 170 12.94 7.64 -14.22
C PRO A 170 12.99 6.12 -14.44
N GLU A 171 14.18 5.56 -14.61
CA GLU A 171 14.38 4.11 -14.77
C GLU A 171 13.96 3.32 -13.52
N LEU A 172 14.33 3.82 -12.33
CA LEU A 172 13.94 3.19 -11.07
C LEU A 172 12.43 3.25 -10.84
N LYS A 173 11.79 4.34 -11.26
CA LYS A 173 10.33 4.49 -11.22
C LYS A 173 9.65 3.46 -12.12
N GLU A 174 10.15 3.27 -13.33
CA GLU A 174 9.63 2.26 -14.26
C GLU A 174 9.77 0.85 -13.70
N GLU A 175 10.93 0.51 -13.13
CA GLU A 175 11.14 -0.77 -12.44
C GLU A 175 10.16 -0.95 -11.27
N ALA A 176 9.97 0.07 -10.43
CA ALA A 176 9.04 0.01 -9.30
C ALA A 176 7.57 -0.17 -9.75
N ILE A 177 7.16 0.50 -10.83
CA ILE A 177 5.84 0.33 -11.45
C ILE A 177 5.69 -1.08 -12.02
N ASN A 178 6.74 -1.64 -12.64
CA ASN A 178 6.72 -3.00 -13.14
C ASN A 178 6.58 -4.02 -12.00
N VAL A 179 7.34 -3.86 -10.91
CA VAL A 179 7.18 -4.70 -9.71
C VAL A 179 5.76 -4.60 -9.14
N LYS A 180 5.18 -3.39 -9.07
CA LYS A 180 3.77 -3.22 -8.67
C LYS A 180 2.83 -4.05 -9.53
N LYS A 181 2.97 -4.02 -10.86
CA LYS A 181 2.13 -4.80 -11.78
C LYS A 181 2.27 -6.31 -11.53
N ILE A 182 3.51 -6.78 -11.36
CA ILE A 182 3.81 -8.19 -11.09
C ILE A 182 3.17 -8.66 -9.79
N ILE A 183 3.29 -7.87 -8.70
CA ILE A 183 2.68 -8.23 -7.40
C ILE A 183 1.16 -8.27 -7.50
N LEU A 184 0.54 -7.31 -8.21
CA LEU A 184 -0.91 -7.34 -8.43
C LEU A 184 -1.34 -8.58 -9.24
N ASP A 185 -0.59 -8.97 -10.27
CA ASP A 185 -0.87 -10.19 -11.05
C ASP A 185 -0.72 -11.46 -10.20
N ILE A 186 0.33 -11.55 -9.38
CA ILE A 186 0.52 -12.65 -8.40
C ILE A 186 -0.69 -12.74 -7.46
N MET A 187 -1.15 -11.61 -6.93
CA MET A 187 -2.32 -11.59 -6.05
C MET A 187 -3.60 -12.00 -6.78
N GLN A 188 -3.82 -11.53 -8.01
CA GLN A 188 -5.01 -11.86 -8.80
C GLN A 188 -5.04 -13.34 -9.16
N LYS A 189 -3.93 -13.88 -9.70
CA LYS A 189 -3.81 -15.31 -10.00
C LYS A 189 -3.92 -16.18 -8.76
N GLY A 190 -3.31 -15.75 -7.66
CA GLY A 190 -3.45 -16.42 -6.36
C GLY A 190 -4.89 -16.45 -5.87
N ALA A 191 -5.64 -15.36 -6.03
CA ALA A 191 -7.04 -15.28 -5.64
C ALA A 191 -7.95 -16.16 -6.50
N ALA A 192 -7.67 -16.23 -7.81
CA ALA A 192 -8.43 -17.05 -8.76
C ALA A 192 -8.04 -18.54 -8.76
N GLY A 193 -6.86 -18.89 -8.25
CA GLY A 193 -6.31 -20.25 -8.40
C GLY A 193 -5.85 -20.56 -9.83
N ASP A 194 -5.47 -19.54 -10.59
CA ASP A 194 -5.08 -19.64 -12.00
C ASP A 194 -3.62 -20.08 -12.18
N PHE A 195 -3.41 -21.16 -12.93
CA PHE A 195 -2.10 -21.73 -13.28
C PHE A 195 -1.53 -21.18 -14.59
#